data_AF-A0A847EJE2-F1
#
_entry.id   AF-A0A847EJE2-F1
#
_cell.length_a   1.000
_cell.length_b   1.000
_cell.length_c   1.000
_cell.angle_alpha   90.00
_cell.angle_beta   90.00
_cell.angle_gamma   90.00
#
_symmetry.space_group_name_H-M   'P 1'
#
loop_
_entity.id
_entity.type
_entity.pdbx_description
1 polymer ?
#
loop_
_entity_poly.entity_id
_entity_poly.type
_entity_poly.pdbx_seq_one_letter_code
_entity_poly.pdbx_strand_id
1 'polypeptide(L)' 'MSIIVRLHPYYQDITGTGETVHAEGTTVLEIIEDLERQYPGIKEQLLDHR' A
#
# COMPACT_ATOMS: atom_id res chain seq x y z
N MET A 1 -15.04 0.26 -0.15
CA MET A 1 -14.94 1.74 -0.05
C MET A 1 -13.63 2.13 -0.70
N SER A 2 -13.62 3.17 -1.54
CA SER A 2 -12.38 3.64 -2.19
C SER A 2 -11.73 4.72 -1.32
N ILE A 3 -10.44 4.58 -1.03
CA ILE A 3 -9.66 5.53 -0.22
C ILE A 3 -8.37 5.92 -0.94
N ILE A 4 -7.82 7.07 -0.56
CA ILE A 4 -6.50 7.52 -0.99
C ILE A 4 -5.51 7.25 0.14
N VAL A 5 -4.49 6.45 -0.14
CA VAL A 5 -3.40 6.14 0.80
C VAL A 5 -2.21 7.01 0.44
N ARG A 6 -1.71 7.78 1.41
CA ARG A 6 -0.47 8.54 1.26
C ARG A 6 0.72 7.65 1.57
N LEU A 7 1.67 7.58 0.64
CA LEU A 7 2.86 6.76 0.77
C LEU A 7 4.03 7.58 1.28
N HIS A 8 4.71 7.04 2.30
CA HIS A 8 6.00 7.54 2.73
C HIS A 8 7.02 7.38 1.57
N PRO A 9 7.97 8.31 1.37
CA PRO A 9 8.95 8.25 0.27
C PRO A 9 9.66 6.90 0.12
N TYR A 10 9.94 6.23 1.24
CA TYR A 10 10.54 4.89 1.26
C TYR A 10 9.79 3.84 0.41
N TYR A 11 8.47 3.97 0.27
CA TYR A 11 7.64 3.02 -0.48
C TYR A 11 7.32 3.47 -1.91
N GLN A 12 7.73 4.68 -2.31
CA GLN A 12 7.43 5.21 -3.64
C GLN A 12 8.13 4.42 -4.75
N ASP A 13 9.34 3.92 -4.48
CA ASP A 13 10.11 3.09 -5.41
C ASP A 13 9.39 1.80 -5.80
N ILE A 14 8.61 1.22 -4.87
CA ILE A 14 7.88 -0.03 -5.08
C ILE A 14 6.60 0.21 -5.88
N THR A 15 5.93 1.33 -5.62
CA THR A 15 4.68 1.63 -6.31
C THR A 15 4.87 2.27 -7.68
N GLY A 16 6.04 2.87 -7.93
CA GLY A 16 6.33 3.58 -9.18
C GLY A 16 5.39 4.78 -9.41
N THR A 17 4.67 5.21 -8.38
CA THR A 17 3.68 6.29 -8.41
C THR A 17 4.08 7.43 -7.47
N GLY A 18 3.33 8.54 -7.55
CA GLY A 18 3.55 9.70 -6.70
C GLY A 18 3.21 9.47 -5.22
N GLU A 19 3.07 10.56 -4.47
CA GLU A 19 2.83 10.55 -3.02
C GLU A 19 1.57 9.79 -2.56
N THR A 20 0.69 9.39 -3.47
CA THR A 20 -0.63 8.80 -3.18
C THR A 20 -1.00 7.68 -4.13
N VAL A 21 -1.65 6.64 -3.59
CA VAL A 21 -2.26 5.53 -4.35
C VAL A 21 -3.72 5.34 -3.95
N HIS A 22 -4.49 4.76 -4.87
CA HIS A 22 -5.89 4.38 -4.61
C HIS A 22 -5.94 2.94 -4.11
N ALA A 23 -6.75 2.69 -3.08
CA ALA A 23 -6.98 1.35 -2.56
C ALA A 23 -8.47 1.14 -2.22
N GLU A 24 -8.91 -0.11 -2.30
CA GLU A 24 -10.27 -0.51 -1.95
C GLU A 24 -10.31 -1.43 -0.74
N GLY A 25 -11.14 -1.08 0.24
CA GLY A 25 -11.31 -1.89 1.44
C GLY A 25 -12.16 -1.19 2.50
N THR A 26 -12.49 -1.93 3.54
CA THR A 26 -13.22 -1.46 4.72
C THR A 26 -12.40 -1.59 6.00
N THR A 27 -11.34 -2.39 5.97
CA THR A 27 -10.38 -2.55 7.07
C THR A 27 -8.96 -2.26 6.59
N VAL A 28 -8.05 -1.95 7.53
CA VAL A 28 -6.62 -1.73 7.20
C VAL A 28 -6.00 -2.97 6.54
N LEU A 29 -6.39 -4.18 6.99
CA LEU A 29 -5.91 -5.42 6.38
C LEU A 29 -6.35 -5.54 4.91
N GLU A 30 -7.63 -5.26 4.62
CA GLU A 30 -8.14 -5.27 3.23
C GLU A 30 -7.40 -4.26 2.35
N ILE A 31 -7.11 -3.06 2.89
CA ILE A 31 -6.33 -2.06 2.17
C ILE A 31 -4.91 -2.56 1.87
N ILE A 32 -4.24 -3.19 2.84
CA ILE A 32 -2.89 -3.74 2.63
C ILE A 32 -2.93 -4.87 1.59
N GLU A 33 -3.95 -5.72 1.61
CA GLU A 33 -4.12 -6.80 0.63
C GLU A 33 -4.41 -6.28 -0.78
N ASP A 34 -5.20 -5.22 -0.90
CA ASP A 34 -5.45 -4.56 -2.18
C ASP A 34 -4.17 -3.91 -2.71
N LEU A 35 -3.40 -3.23 -1.86
CA LEU A 35 -2.09 -2.68 -2.22
C LEU A 35 -1.10 -3.77 -2.67
N GLU A 36 -1.08 -4.93 -2.03
CA GLU A 36 -0.24 -6.07 -2.44
C GLU A 36 -0.61 -6.61 -3.82
N ARG A 37 -1.89 -6.61 -4.18
CA ARG A 37 -2.34 -7.03 -5.52
C ARG A 37 -1.90 -6.03 -6.59
N GLN A 38 -1.92 -4.74 -6.27
CA GLN A 38 -1.51 -3.67 -7.18
C GLN A 38 0.03 -3.55 -7.27
N TYR A 39 0.72 -3.75 -6.15
CA TYR A 39 2.16 -3.55 -5.97
C TYR A 39 2.78 -4.74 -5.21
N PRO A 40 3.07 -5.85 -5.89
CA PRO A 40 3.59 -7.06 -5.25
C PRO A 40 4.87 -6.79 -4.43
N GLY A 41 4.90 -7.28 -3.19
CA GLY A 41 5.99 -7.10 -2.23
C GLY A 41 5.83 -5.90 -1.28
N ILE A 42 4.84 -5.02 -1.48
CA ILE A 42 4.63 -3.87 -0.59
C ILE A 42 4.21 -4.32 0.82
N LYS A 43 3.43 -5.40 0.94
CA LYS A 43 2.97 -5.92 2.22
C LYS A 43 4.14 -6.36 3.10
N GLU A 44 5.15 -7.01 2.51
CA GLU A 44 6.35 -7.43 3.25
C GLU A 44 7.08 -6.21 3.82
N GLN A 45 7.14 -5.11 3.07
CA GLN A 45 7.82 -3.88 3.48
C GLN A 45 7.03 -3.06 4.53
N LEU A 46 5.71 -3.25 4.61
CA LEU A 46 4.85 -2.60 5.60
C LEU A 46 4.82 -3.36 6.94
N LEU A 47 5.12 -4.65 6.94
CA LEU A 47 5.10 -5.48 8.14
C LEU A 47 6.42 -5.36 8.90
N ASP A 48 6.30 -5.19 10.20
CA ASP A 48 7.45 -5.09 11.11
C ASP A 48 8.16 -6.45 11.18
N HIS A 49 9.46 -6.50 10.90
CA HIS A 49 10.27 -7.72 10.89
C HIS A 49 10.80 -8.04 12.29
N ARG A 50 9.91 -8.15 13.28
CA ARG A 50 10.27 -8.52 14.65
C ARG A 50 10.09 -10.01 14.95
#